data_AF-A0A7W0HP49-F1
#
_entry.id   AF-A0A7W0HP49-F1
#
_cell.length_a   1.000
_cell.length_b   1.000
_cell.length_c   1.000
_cell.angle_alpha   90.00
_cell.angle_beta   90.00
_cell.angle_gamma   90.00
#
_symmetry.space_group_name_H-M   'P 1'
#
loop_
_entity.id
_entity.type
_entity.pdbx_description
1 polymer ?
#
loop_
_entity_poly.entity_id
_entity_poly.type
_entity_poly.pdbx_seq_one_letter_code
_entity_poly.pdbx_strand_id
1 'polypeptide(L)'
;MTTLLGEVGKKLMDRWATLVVLPGLLFVASAVVGFRLGHAEALDVQALATWVGVRLAVTGAPETGGVLLAVVASSLAASGAGLCAAALGRVTAYLWTLSGERAPLRWLVRRRQARWRRANERVAEAIGAAVDAAVGAAGDRAVGAAGDRAVGAAGDRAGKGDRAGGGAGRGAAADAIGGAGADGVRAAMAARERVGIVEPSHPTWIGDRLTAPAVRVNARYGLDLDSAWPRLWLIVPDAVRAELTSANDAFMAAARLVGWMVLYAALGLVWWPSAAIAVVLAAAAWMQARAAVATLADLTEATVDLYGADLAEHLGIANQGRLDRDTGFAVTAALRKDDVPAPRPPSLAELRRK
;
A
#
# COMPACT_ATOMS: atom_id res chain seq x y z
N MET A 1 16.35 -26.41 -24.75
CA MET A 1 16.27 -24.94 -24.52
C MET A 1 15.27 -24.23 -25.44
N THR A 2 14.96 -24.75 -26.63
CA THR A 2 13.96 -24.16 -27.56
C THR A 2 12.51 -24.41 -27.14
N THR A 3 12.22 -25.55 -26.49
CA THR A 3 10.87 -25.90 -26.03
C THR A 3 10.39 -25.03 -24.88
N LEU A 4 11.27 -24.71 -23.92
CA LEU A 4 10.98 -23.76 -22.83
C LEU A 4 10.80 -22.33 -23.33
N LEU A 5 11.62 -21.87 -24.28
CA LEU A 5 11.40 -20.57 -24.94
C LEU A 5 10.07 -20.54 -25.71
N GLY A 6 9.71 -21.66 -26.35
CA GLY A 6 8.44 -21.80 -27.08
C GLY A 6 7.22 -21.79 -26.15
N GLU A 7 7.27 -22.51 -25.03
CA GLU A 7 6.18 -22.53 -24.04
C GLU A 7 6.04 -21.21 -23.30
N VAL A 8 7.16 -20.57 -22.93
CA VAL A 8 7.16 -19.24 -22.32
C VAL A 8 6.64 -18.20 -23.32
N GLY A 9 7.11 -18.24 -24.57
CA GLY A 9 6.61 -17.35 -25.63
C GLY A 9 5.12 -17.53 -25.90
N LYS A 10 4.63 -18.77 -25.93
CA LYS A 10 3.21 -19.07 -26.15
C LYS A 10 2.32 -18.64 -24.97
N LYS A 11 2.73 -18.93 -23.72
CA LYS A 11 2.02 -18.46 -22.53
C LYS A 11 2.02 -16.94 -22.43
N LEU A 12 3.13 -16.30 -22.81
CA LEU A 12 3.23 -14.84 -22.86
C LEU A 12 2.28 -14.29 -23.92
N MET A 13 2.27 -14.82 -25.14
CA MET A 13 1.35 -14.39 -26.21
C MET A 13 -0.12 -14.53 -25.80
N ASP A 14 -0.52 -15.66 -25.20
CA ASP A 14 -1.91 -15.89 -24.76
C ASP A 14 -2.35 -14.88 -23.69
N ARG A 15 -1.47 -14.64 -22.71
CA ARG A 15 -1.75 -13.71 -21.61
C ARG A 15 -1.79 -12.27 -22.11
N TRP A 16 -0.86 -11.87 -22.98
CA TRP A 16 -0.79 -10.53 -23.55
C TRP A 16 -1.95 -10.25 -24.51
N ALA A 17 -2.33 -11.22 -25.34
CA ALA A 17 -3.49 -11.10 -26.21
C ALA A 17 -4.77 -10.86 -25.39
N THR A 18 -4.99 -11.66 -24.34
CA THR A 18 -6.19 -11.51 -23.51
C THR A 18 -6.17 -10.22 -22.67
N LEU A 19 -5.00 -9.83 -22.13
CA LEU A 19 -4.87 -8.62 -21.30
C LEU A 19 -4.90 -7.31 -22.07
N VAL A 20 -4.52 -7.29 -23.35
CA VAL A 20 -4.34 -6.05 -24.12
C VAL A 20 -5.31 -5.97 -25.30
N VAL A 21 -5.51 -7.06 -26.04
CA VAL A 21 -6.32 -7.05 -27.26
C VAL A 21 -7.81 -7.05 -26.92
N LEU A 22 -8.25 -7.84 -25.94
CA LEU A 22 -9.67 -7.90 -25.57
C LEU A 22 -10.21 -6.54 -25.07
N PRO A 23 -9.55 -5.83 -24.13
CA PRO A 23 -10.02 -4.52 -23.70
C PRO A 23 -9.88 -3.46 -24.81
N GLY A 24 -8.86 -3.58 -25.67
CA GLY A 24 -8.68 -2.71 -26.83
C GLY A 24 -9.78 -2.85 -27.86
N LEU A 25 -10.21 -4.07 -28.19
CA LEU A 25 -11.33 -4.33 -29.09
C LEU A 25 -12.64 -3.79 -28.51
N LEU A 26 -12.88 -3.99 -27.22
CA LEU A 26 -14.04 -3.43 -26.54
C LEU A 26 -14.05 -1.90 -26.60
N PHE A 27 -12.90 -1.26 -26.41
CA PHE A 27 -12.76 0.19 -26.51
C PHE A 27 -13.00 0.68 -27.94
N VAL A 28 -12.43 0.01 -28.95
CA VAL A 28 -12.64 0.37 -30.36
C VAL A 28 -14.11 0.22 -30.75
N ALA A 29 -14.76 -0.88 -30.35
CA ALA A 29 -16.19 -1.07 -30.58
C ALA A 29 -17.02 0.04 -29.91
N SER A 30 -16.70 0.37 -28.66
CA SER A 30 -17.33 1.47 -27.91
C SER A 30 -17.12 2.81 -28.59
N ALA A 31 -15.92 3.08 -29.13
CA ALA A 31 -15.61 4.31 -29.84
C ALA A 31 -16.41 4.40 -31.16
N VAL A 32 -16.49 3.32 -31.94
CA VAL A 32 -17.28 3.27 -33.18
C VAL A 32 -18.76 3.55 -32.90
N VAL A 33 -19.32 2.94 -31.86
CA VAL A 33 -20.71 3.18 -31.43
C VAL A 33 -20.87 4.65 -30.99
N GLY A 34 -19.97 5.14 -30.15
CA GLY A 34 -20.02 6.48 -29.60
C GLY A 34 -19.92 7.59 -30.65
N PHE A 35 -19.00 7.48 -31.62
CA PHE A 35 -18.90 8.43 -32.72
C PHE A 35 -20.11 8.40 -33.66
N ARG A 36 -20.86 7.28 -33.71
CA ARG A 36 -22.02 7.15 -34.59
C ARG A 36 -23.32 7.66 -33.99
N LEU A 37 -23.55 7.39 -32.70
CA LEU A 37 -24.76 7.79 -31.96
C LEU A 37 -24.62 9.19 -31.34
N GLY A 38 -23.41 9.59 -30.97
CA GLY A 38 -23.14 10.85 -30.27
C GLY A 38 -23.86 10.95 -28.91
N HIS A 39 -24.08 12.18 -28.45
CA HIS A 39 -24.72 12.45 -27.15
C HIS A 39 -26.23 12.26 -27.14
N ALA A 40 -26.91 12.64 -28.23
CA ALA A 40 -28.38 12.70 -28.29
C ALA A 40 -29.03 11.31 -28.39
N GLU A 41 -28.44 10.41 -29.18
CA GLU A 41 -28.95 9.04 -29.39
C GLU A 41 -28.11 8.00 -28.65
N ALA A 42 -27.43 8.40 -27.57
CA ALA A 42 -26.40 7.60 -26.91
C ALA A 42 -26.84 6.19 -26.47
N LEU A 43 -28.14 5.95 -26.24
CA LEU A 43 -28.72 4.65 -25.86
C LEU A 43 -29.75 4.15 -26.87
N ASP A 44 -29.82 4.73 -28.08
CA ASP A 44 -30.77 4.28 -29.10
C ASP A 44 -30.28 2.99 -29.77
N VAL A 45 -30.76 1.88 -29.23
CA VAL A 45 -30.47 0.52 -29.72
C VAL A 45 -31.06 0.31 -31.12
N GLN A 46 -32.18 0.96 -31.46
CA GLN A 46 -32.81 0.82 -32.76
C GLN A 46 -32.00 1.54 -33.85
N ALA A 47 -31.57 2.78 -33.59
CA ALA A 47 -30.70 3.52 -34.51
C ALA A 47 -29.40 2.76 -34.80
N LEU A 48 -28.80 2.13 -33.78
CA LEU A 48 -27.63 1.27 -33.93
C LEU A 48 -27.92 0.02 -34.78
N ALA A 49 -29.00 -0.71 -34.49
CA ALA A 49 -29.37 -1.92 -35.21
C ALA A 49 -29.70 -1.65 -36.68
N THR A 50 -30.45 -0.59 -36.97
CA THR A 50 -30.75 -0.16 -38.34
C THR A 50 -29.47 0.21 -39.09
N TRP A 51 -28.58 0.96 -38.45
CA TRP A 51 -27.33 1.36 -39.07
C TRP A 51 -26.40 0.17 -39.36
N VAL A 52 -26.27 -0.79 -38.42
CA VAL A 52 -25.52 -2.04 -38.64
C VAL A 52 -26.13 -2.86 -39.77
N GLY A 53 -27.46 -3.01 -39.78
CA GLY A 53 -28.18 -3.74 -40.83
C GLY A 53 -27.95 -3.14 -42.23
N VAL A 54 -28.01 -1.81 -42.35
CA VAL A 54 -27.71 -1.11 -43.60
C VAL A 54 -26.25 -1.33 -44.02
N ARG A 55 -25.28 -1.22 -43.09
CA ARG A 55 -23.87 -1.39 -43.43
C ARG A 55 -23.57 -2.83 -43.90
N LEU A 56 -24.16 -3.85 -43.26
CA LEU A 56 -24.04 -5.25 -43.67
C LEU A 56 -24.68 -5.54 -45.03
N ALA A 57 -25.80 -4.90 -45.34
CA ALA A 57 -26.47 -5.04 -46.63
C ALA A 57 -25.68 -4.41 -47.79
N VAL A 58 -25.02 -3.26 -47.54
CA VAL A 58 -24.20 -2.55 -48.55
C VAL A 58 -22.89 -3.29 -48.85
N THR A 59 -22.32 -4.02 -47.87
CA THR A 59 -21.03 -4.71 -48.05
C THR A 59 -21.11 -6.03 -48.82
N GLY A 60 -22.31 -6.57 -49.11
CA GLY A 60 -22.46 -7.86 -49.78
C GLY A 60 -21.82 -9.03 -49.02
N ALA A 61 -21.79 -10.23 -49.62
CA ALA A 61 -20.99 -11.34 -49.10
C ALA A 61 -19.51 -10.89 -49.10
N PRO A 62 -18.85 -10.83 -47.94
CA PRO A 62 -17.59 -10.11 -47.86
C PRO A 62 -16.52 -10.90 -48.62
N GLU A 63 -15.82 -10.23 -49.54
CA GLU A 63 -14.61 -10.81 -50.09
C GLU A 63 -13.62 -11.08 -48.95
N THR A 64 -12.98 -12.25 -48.94
CA THR A 64 -12.09 -12.70 -47.86
C THR A 64 -11.06 -11.64 -47.46
N GLY A 65 -10.60 -10.83 -48.43
CA GLY A 65 -9.68 -9.72 -48.21
C GLY A 65 -10.27 -8.53 -47.42
N GLY A 66 -11.55 -8.21 -47.60
CA GLY A 66 -12.24 -7.14 -46.86
C GLY A 66 -12.43 -7.48 -45.38
N VAL A 67 -12.78 -8.73 -45.08
CA VAL A 67 -12.84 -9.23 -43.68
C VAL A 67 -11.45 -9.17 -43.05
N LEU A 68 -10.42 -9.63 -43.76
CA LEU A 68 -9.06 -9.64 -43.25
C LEU A 68 -8.57 -8.22 -42.92
N LEU A 69 -8.81 -7.25 -43.82
CA LEU A 69 -8.43 -5.85 -43.59
C LEU A 69 -9.20 -5.23 -42.42
N ALA A 70 -10.49 -5.52 -42.27
CA ALA A 70 -11.27 -5.03 -41.14
C ALA A 70 -10.79 -5.63 -39.80
N VAL A 71 -10.47 -6.92 -39.78
CA VAL A 71 -9.90 -7.61 -38.60
C VAL A 71 -8.51 -7.06 -38.29
N VAL A 72 -7.66 -6.85 -39.29
CA VAL A 72 -6.31 -6.29 -39.11
C VAL A 72 -6.39 -4.84 -38.63
N ALA A 73 -7.23 -4.00 -39.23
CA ALA A 73 -7.40 -2.61 -38.83
C ALA A 73 -7.98 -2.47 -37.41
N SER A 74 -8.98 -3.28 -37.06
CA SER A 74 -9.54 -3.31 -35.70
C SER A 74 -8.54 -3.85 -34.68
N SER A 75 -7.73 -4.85 -35.05
CA SER A 75 -6.65 -5.38 -34.20
C SER A 75 -5.51 -4.38 -34.00
N LEU A 76 -5.13 -3.62 -35.03
CA LEU A 76 -4.15 -2.54 -34.96
C LEU A 76 -4.66 -1.39 -34.09
N ALA A 77 -5.91 -0.97 -34.27
CA ALA A 77 -6.53 0.05 -33.44
C ALA A 77 -6.63 -0.38 -31.97
N ALA A 78 -7.02 -1.64 -31.72
CA ALA A 78 -7.06 -2.23 -30.38
C ALA A 78 -5.67 -2.29 -29.74
N SER A 79 -4.66 -2.68 -30.49
CA SER A 79 -3.26 -2.73 -30.03
C SER A 79 -2.74 -1.32 -29.71
N GLY A 80 -3.04 -0.33 -30.55
CA GLY A 80 -2.68 1.07 -30.33
C GLY A 80 -3.33 1.65 -29.07
N ALA A 81 -4.62 1.38 -28.86
CA ALA A 81 -5.33 1.79 -27.64
C ALA A 81 -4.73 1.13 -26.39
N GLY A 82 -4.41 -0.17 -26.46
CA GLY A 82 -3.75 -0.91 -25.38
C GLY A 82 -2.38 -0.35 -25.02
N LEU A 83 -1.56 0.02 -26.01
CA LEU A 83 -0.26 0.66 -25.80
C LEU A 83 -0.40 2.06 -25.19
N CYS A 84 -1.38 2.85 -25.64
CA CYS A 84 -1.68 4.16 -25.06
C CYS A 84 -2.11 4.04 -23.59
N ALA A 85 -3.00 3.08 -23.28
CA ALA A 85 -3.41 2.80 -21.91
C ALA A 85 -2.22 2.35 -21.04
N ALA A 86 -1.33 1.50 -21.58
CA ALA A 86 -0.12 1.08 -20.86
C ALA A 86 0.87 2.24 -20.64
N ALA A 87 1.03 3.14 -21.62
CA ALA A 87 1.85 4.34 -21.48
C ALA A 87 1.28 5.30 -20.43
N LEU A 88 -0.02 5.57 -20.49
CA LEU A 88 -0.73 6.40 -19.50
C LEU A 88 -0.69 5.80 -18.09
N GLY A 89 -0.81 4.47 -17.98
CA GLY A 89 -0.67 3.77 -16.71
C GLY A 89 0.73 3.92 -16.12
N ARG A 90 1.79 3.83 -16.94
CA ARG A 90 3.17 4.08 -16.51
C ARG A 90 3.40 5.53 -16.08
N VAL A 91 2.88 6.49 -16.84
CA VAL A 91 2.94 7.91 -16.46
C VAL A 91 2.21 8.13 -15.14
N THR A 92 1.06 7.50 -14.93
CA THR A 92 0.32 7.59 -13.67
C THR A 92 1.10 6.99 -12.50
N ALA A 93 1.71 5.80 -12.68
CA ALA A 93 2.56 5.20 -11.67
C ALA A 93 3.75 6.10 -11.33
N TYR A 94 4.35 6.74 -12.34
CA TYR A 94 5.40 7.74 -12.14
C TYR A 94 4.90 8.98 -11.39
N LEU A 95 3.71 9.50 -11.74
CA LEU A 95 3.09 10.62 -11.04
C LEU A 95 2.77 10.27 -9.57
N TRP A 96 2.47 9.01 -9.27
CA TRP A 96 2.28 8.54 -7.89
C TRP A 96 3.59 8.46 -7.11
N THR A 97 4.72 8.23 -7.76
CA THR A 97 6.04 8.16 -7.11
C THR A 97 6.78 9.50 -7.07
N LEU A 98 6.31 10.53 -7.81
CA LEU A 98 6.89 11.87 -7.74
C LEU A 98 6.87 12.41 -6.30
N SER A 99 8.03 12.87 -5.83
CA SER A 99 8.16 13.57 -4.56
C SER A 99 7.47 14.93 -4.65
N GLY A 100 6.71 15.29 -3.62
CA GLY A 100 5.91 16.52 -3.61
C GLY A 100 6.71 17.80 -3.38
N GLU A 101 8.00 17.81 -3.67
CA GLU A 101 8.90 18.94 -3.39
C GLU A 101 8.66 20.13 -4.35
N ARG A 102 8.06 19.88 -5.52
CA ARG A 102 7.79 20.90 -6.55
C ARG A 102 6.40 21.54 -6.39
N ALA A 103 6.28 22.82 -6.75
CA ALA A 103 4.98 23.50 -6.87
C ALA A 103 4.19 22.96 -8.09
N PRO A 104 2.86 22.73 -8.00
CA PRO A 104 1.95 23.01 -6.87
C PRO A 104 1.79 21.87 -5.83
N LEU A 105 2.40 20.70 -6.05
CA LEU A 105 2.22 19.49 -5.22
C LEU A 105 2.63 19.68 -3.75
N ARG A 106 3.62 20.55 -3.49
CA ARG A 106 4.02 20.95 -2.12
C ARG A 106 2.88 21.48 -1.24
N TRP A 107 1.88 22.15 -1.81
CA TRP A 107 0.73 22.62 -1.02
C TRP A 107 -0.16 21.46 -0.56
N LEU A 108 -0.39 20.49 -1.44
CA LEU A 108 -1.11 19.25 -1.11
C LEU A 108 -0.37 18.45 -0.03
N VAL A 109 0.95 18.29 -0.17
CA VAL A 109 1.78 17.61 0.85
C VAL A 109 1.69 18.33 2.19
N ARG A 110 1.87 19.66 2.24
CA ARG A 110 1.74 20.44 3.49
C ARG A 110 0.36 20.28 4.14
N ARG A 111 -0.72 20.30 3.35
CA ARG A 111 -2.08 20.09 3.87
C ARG A 111 -2.25 18.68 4.44
N ARG A 112 -1.69 17.67 3.76
CA ARG A 112 -1.73 16.28 4.24
C ARG A 112 -0.87 16.09 5.50
N GLN A 113 0.33 16.67 5.55
CA GLN A 113 1.19 16.69 6.72
C GLN A 113 0.50 17.34 7.92
N ALA A 114 -0.19 18.48 7.73
CA ALA A 114 -0.95 19.11 8.79
C ALA A 114 -2.09 18.21 9.31
N ARG A 115 -2.79 17.50 8.41
CA ARG A 115 -3.82 16.52 8.80
C ARG A 115 -3.21 15.33 9.55
N TRP A 116 -2.04 14.87 9.13
CA TRP A 116 -1.32 13.76 9.77
C TRP A 116 -0.82 14.15 11.16
N ARG A 117 -0.22 15.33 11.33
CA ARG A 117 0.25 15.83 12.62
C ARG A 117 -0.87 15.89 13.65
N ARG A 118 -2.04 16.41 13.29
CA ARG A 118 -3.24 16.38 14.16
C ARG A 118 -3.68 14.97 14.54
N ALA A 119 -3.55 14.00 13.63
CA ALA A 119 -3.88 12.62 13.94
C ALA A 119 -2.81 11.97 14.83
N ASN A 120 -1.54 12.34 14.65
CA ASN A 120 -0.42 11.86 15.47
C ASN A 120 -0.46 12.43 16.90
N GLU A 121 -0.85 13.70 17.05
CA GLU A 121 -1.11 14.34 18.34
C GLU A 121 -2.17 13.55 19.13
N ARG A 122 -3.28 13.16 18.50
CA ARG A 122 -4.31 12.32 19.15
C ARG A 122 -3.81 10.95 19.58
N VAL A 123 -2.85 10.36 18.85
CA VAL A 123 -2.22 9.10 19.27
C VAL A 123 -1.37 9.33 20.51
N ALA A 124 -0.57 10.41 20.53
CA ALA A 124 0.23 10.77 21.69
C ALA A 124 -0.66 11.06 22.92
N GLU A 125 -1.76 11.79 22.75
CA GLU A 125 -2.77 12.03 23.78
C GLU A 125 -3.41 10.74 24.29
N ALA A 126 -3.81 9.83 23.39
CA ALA A 126 -4.40 8.55 23.77
C ALA A 126 -3.40 7.66 24.53
N ILE A 127 -2.13 7.66 24.14
CA ILE A 127 -1.06 6.95 24.86
C ILE A 127 -0.86 7.57 26.24
N GLY A 128 -0.77 8.91 26.32
CA GLY A 128 -0.65 9.64 27.59
C GLY A 128 -1.81 9.31 28.53
N ALA A 129 -3.04 9.41 28.06
CA ALA A 129 -4.24 9.08 28.84
C ALA A 129 -4.25 7.61 29.31
N ALA A 130 -3.81 6.67 28.47
CA ALA A 130 -3.71 5.26 28.85
C ALA A 130 -2.63 5.02 29.92
N VAL A 131 -1.48 5.70 29.83
CA VAL A 131 -0.42 5.66 30.84
C VAL A 131 -0.91 6.28 32.16
N ASP A 132 -1.53 7.46 32.10
CA ASP A 132 -2.06 8.15 33.28
C ASP A 132 -3.13 7.32 33.99
N ALA A 133 -4.04 6.69 33.23
CA ALA A 133 -5.04 5.77 33.77
C ALA A 133 -4.40 4.54 34.44
N ALA A 134 -3.34 3.97 33.84
CA ALA A 134 -2.62 2.83 34.41
C ALA A 134 -1.88 3.21 35.70
N VAL A 135 -1.26 4.40 35.75
CA VAL A 135 -0.58 4.93 36.93
C VAL A 135 -1.58 5.26 38.04
N GLY A 136 -2.70 5.92 37.72
CA GLY A 136 -3.78 6.20 38.67
C GLY A 136 -4.36 4.92 39.29
N ALA A 137 -4.66 3.91 38.48
CA ALA A 137 -5.13 2.62 38.95
C ALA A 137 -4.11 1.88 39.82
N ALA A 138 -2.81 2.08 39.59
CA ALA A 138 -1.75 1.55 40.47
C ALA A 138 -1.68 2.30 41.81
N GLY A 139 -1.85 3.62 41.79
CA GLY A 139 -1.93 4.48 42.97
C GLY A 139 -3.12 4.12 43.86
N ASP A 140 -4.33 4.03 43.29
CA ASP A 140 -5.55 3.68 44.03
C ASP A 140 -5.46 2.28 44.67
N ARG A 141 -4.80 1.34 43.99
CA ARG A 141 -4.51 0.01 44.55
C ARG A 141 -3.54 0.08 45.74
N ALA A 142 -2.53 0.92 45.68
CA ALA A 142 -1.60 1.10 46.80
C ALA A 142 -2.31 1.73 48.01
N VAL A 143 -3.16 2.74 47.78
CA VAL A 143 -3.96 3.41 48.83
C VAL A 143 -5.00 2.46 49.42
N GLY A 144 -5.76 1.73 48.58
CA GLY A 144 -6.72 0.73 49.03
C GLY A 144 -6.09 -0.41 49.82
N ALA A 145 -4.93 -0.92 49.38
CA ALA A 145 -4.20 -1.95 50.11
C ALA A 145 -3.63 -1.45 51.46
N ALA A 146 -3.34 -0.15 51.59
CA ALA A 146 -2.97 0.46 52.86
C ALA A 146 -4.19 0.63 53.78
N GLY A 147 -5.33 1.05 53.23
CA GLY A 147 -6.60 1.17 53.94
C GLY A 147 -7.12 -0.17 54.47
N ASP A 148 -7.13 -1.22 53.64
CA ASP A 148 -7.54 -2.57 54.03
C ASP A 148 -6.63 -3.15 55.13
N ARG A 149 -5.32 -2.83 55.10
CA ARG A 149 -4.39 -3.20 56.18
C ARG A 149 -4.69 -2.47 57.48
N ALA A 150 -5.04 -1.19 57.42
CA ALA A 150 -5.40 -0.41 58.60
C ALA A 150 -6.73 -0.88 59.21
N VAL A 151 -7.72 -1.21 58.38
CA VAL A 151 -9.03 -1.75 58.82
C VAL A 151 -8.90 -3.18 59.33
N GLY A 152 -8.09 -4.03 58.68
CA GLY A 152 -7.80 -5.39 59.13
C GLY A 152 -7.08 -5.42 60.49
N ALA A 153 -6.14 -4.50 60.72
CA ALA A 153 -5.48 -4.34 62.01
C ALA A 153 -6.42 -3.87 63.14
N ALA A 154 -7.50 -3.16 62.80
CA ALA A 154 -8.55 -2.77 63.75
C ALA A 154 -9.61 -3.87 63.97
N GLY A 155 -9.87 -4.71 62.96
CA GLY A 155 -10.87 -5.78 62.98
C GLY A 155 -10.41 -7.12 63.57
N ASP A 156 -9.11 -7.42 63.58
CA ASP A 156 -8.55 -8.68 64.10
C ASP A 156 -8.63 -8.85 65.64
N ARG A 157 -9.44 -8.03 66.33
CA ARG A 157 -9.91 -8.33 67.70
C ARG A 157 -11.20 -9.17 67.76
N ALA A 158 -11.84 -9.51 66.65
CA ALA A 158 -13.01 -10.40 66.68
C ALA A 158 -13.17 -11.24 65.40
N GLY A 159 -13.03 -12.56 65.54
CA GLY A 159 -13.70 -13.54 64.66
C GLY A 159 -12.88 -14.12 63.50
N LYS A 160 -12.38 -15.34 63.71
CA LYS A 160 -11.83 -16.25 62.70
C LYS A 160 -12.96 -16.78 61.82
N GLY A 161 -12.98 -16.44 60.53
CA GLY A 161 -13.93 -16.97 59.53
C GLY A 161 -13.44 -16.76 58.10
N ASP A 162 -13.57 -17.80 57.28
CA ASP A 162 -12.99 -18.00 55.95
C ASP A 162 -12.98 -16.81 54.99
N ARG A 163 -11.81 -16.50 54.42
CA ARG A 163 -11.64 -15.54 53.31
C ARG A 163 -11.13 -16.23 52.05
N ALA A 164 -12.06 -16.77 51.26
CA ALA A 164 -11.85 -17.09 49.86
C ALA A 164 -12.76 -16.17 49.03
N GLY A 165 -12.19 -15.19 48.32
CA GLY A 165 -13.00 -14.33 47.44
C GLY A 165 -12.35 -13.07 46.85
N GLY A 166 -11.19 -12.61 47.34
CA GLY A 166 -10.64 -11.30 46.96
C GLY A 166 -9.86 -11.20 45.63
N GLY A 167 -9.73 -12.31 44.88
CA GLY A 167 -8.87 -12.38 43.69
C GLY A 167 -9.57 -12.06 42.36
N ALA A 168 -10.83 -12.49 42.20
CA ALA A 168 -11.51 -12.46 40.90
C ALA A 168 -11.87 -11.04 40.41
N GLY A 169 -12.19 -10.11 41.32
CA GLY A 169 -12.51 -8.73 40.96
C GLY A 169 -11.29 -7.87 40.55
N ARG A 170 -10.07 -8.26 40.95
CA ARG A 170 -8.84 -7.49 40.65
C ARG A 170 -8.38 -7.67 39.21
N GLY A 171 -8.54 -8.87 38.65
CA GLY A 171 -8.23 -9.15 37.24
C GLY A 171 -9.19 -8.44 36.30
N ALA A 172 -10.51 -8.56 36.56
CA ALA A 172 -11.54 -8.00 35.69
C ALA A 172 -11.48 -6.46 35.56
N ALA A 173 -11.16 -5.74 36.64
CA ALA A 173 -11.03 -4.27 36.59
C ALA A 173 -9.70 -3.83 35.96
N ALA A 174 -8.60 -4.54 36.19
CA ALA A 174 -7.32 -4.27 35.54
C ALA A 174 -7.40 -4.54 34.02
N ASP A 175 -8.10 -5.59 33.62
CA ASP A 175 -8.36 -5.94 32.22
C ASP A 175 -9.32 -4.95 31.56
N ALA A 176 -10.33 -4.44 32.28
CA ALA A 176 -11.25 -3.43 31.75
C ALA A 176 -10.56 -2.07 31.52
N ILE A 177 -9.69 -1.63 32.44
CA ILE A 177 -8.93 -0.36 32.31
C ILE A 177 -7.84 -0.49 31.25
N GLY A 178 -7.11 -1.61 31.24
CA GLY A 178 -6.14 -1.92 30.18
C GLY A 178 -6.81 -2.04 28.81
N GLY A 179 -7.99 -2.65 28.74
CA GLY A 179 -8.80 -2.78 27.53
C GLY A 179 -9.25 -1.44 26.96
N ALA A 180 -9.90 -0.60 27.76
CA ALA A 180 -10.42 0.70 27.32
C ALA A 180 -9.30 1.68 26.89
N GLY A 181 -8.19 1.73 27.63
CA GLY A 181 -7.02 2.52 27.25
C GLY A 181 -6.37 2.01 25.96
N ALA A 182 -6.21 0.68 25.84
CA ALA A 182 -5.65 0.09 24.64
C ALA A 182 -6.59 0.25 23.41
N ASP A 183 -7.91 0.23 23.60
CA ASP A 183 -8.89 0.50 22.54
C ASP A 183 -8.83 1.94 22.04
N GLY A 184 -8.71 2.91 22.95
CA GLY A 184 -8.52 4.32 22.59
C GLY A 184 -7.25 4.54 21.77
N VAL A 185 -6.14 3.93 22.21
CA VAL A 185 -4.86 3.97 21.47
C VAL A 185 -4.99 3.30 20.10
N ARG A 186 -5.60 2.12 20.01
CA ARG A 186 -5.85 1.41 18.74
C ARG A 186 -6.70 2.23 17.78
N ALA A 187 -7.78 2.86 18.26
CA ALA A 187 -8.65 3.69 17.44
C ALA A 187 -7.93 4.95 16.93
N ALA A 188 -7.11 5.59 17.77
CA ALA A 188 -6.29 6.73 17.38
C ALA A 188 -5.22 6.33 16.35
N MET A 189 -4.56 5.19 16.55
CA MET A 189 -3.59 4.63 15.59
C MET A 189 -4.25 4.33 14.24
N ALA A 190 -5.42 3.68 14.24
CA ALA A 190 -6.19 3.41 13.02
C ALA A 190 -6.62 4.72 12.32
N ALA A 191 -6.97 5.76 13.08
CA ALA A 191 -7.30 7.07 12.53
C ALA A 191 -6.11 7.76 11.87
N ARG A 192 -4.91 7.64 12.45
CA ARG A 192 -3.65 8.13 11.86
C ARG A 192 -3.32 7.34 10.59
N GLU A 193 -3.44 6.02 10.64
CA GLU A 193 -3.15 5.12 9.53
C GLU A 193 -4.03 5.39 8.29
N ARG A 194 -5.29 5.82 8.49
CA ARG A 194 -6.15 6.30 7.39
C ARG A 194 -5.55 7.50 6.62
N VAL A 195 -4.72 8.31 7.27
CA VAL A 195 -4.02 9.46 6.66
C VAL A 195 -2.65 9.04 6.11
N GLY A 196 -1.90 8.26 6.88
CA GLY A 196 -0.59 7.70 6.55
C GLY A 196 0.08 7.08 7.79
N ILE A 197 0.84 6.01 7.61
CA ILE A 197 1.60 5.37 8.71
C ILE A 197 2.79 6.26 9.12
N VAL A 198 3.46 6.85 8.13
CA VAL A 198 4.58 7.78 8.26
C VAL A 198 4.10 9.19 7.89
N GLU A 199 4.82 10.23 8.34
CA GLU A 199 4.54 11.60 7.92
C GLU A 199 4.53 11.71 6.38
N PRO A 200 3.45 12.23 5.76
CA PRO A 200 3.32 12.30 4.31
C PRO A 200 4.44 13.11 3.65
N SER A 201 5.04 12.55 2.61
CA SER A 201 6.07 13.20 1.77
C SER A 201 5.63 13.30 0.31
N HIS A 202 4.64 12.50 -0.10
CA HIS A 202 4.09 12.44 -1.45
C HIS A 202 2.67 13.04 -1.52
N PRO A 203 2.22 13.49 -2.70
CA PRO A 203 0.88 14.05 -2.86
C PRO A 203 -0.24 13.02 -2.68
N THR A 204 0.06 11.74 -2.90
CA THR A 204 -0.92 10.64 -2.84
C THR A 204 -0.62 9.69 -1.68
N TRP A 205 -1.67 9.05 -1.13
CA TRP A 205 -1.53 7.99 -0.13
C TRP A 205 -0.75 6.79 -0.67
N ILE A 206 -0.91 6.49 -1.97
CA ILE A 206 -0.19 5.41 -2.67
C ILE A 206 1.32 5.68 -2.65
N GLY A 207 1.74 6.90 -3.00
CA GLY A 207 3.16 7.28 -2.94
C GLY A 207 3.73 7.19 -1.53
N ASP A 208 3.03 7.72 -0.52
CA ASP A 208 3.48 7.62 0.87
C ASP A 208 3.61 6.17 1.35
N ARG A 209 2.68 5.31 0.94
CA ARG A 209 2.68 3.91 1.36
C ARG A 209 3.81 3.11 0.70
N LEU A 210 4.20 3.43 -0.54
CA LEU A 210 5.38 2.86 -1.21
C LEU A 210 6.69 3.27 -0.52
N THR A 211 6.78 4.50 -0.03
CA THR A 211 7.99 5.01 0.65
C THR A 211 8.03 4.64 2.14
N ALA A 212 6.90 4.26 2.73
CA ALA A 212 6.78 3.94 4.15
C ALA A 212 7.76 2.85 4.64
N PRO A 213 7.97 1.71 3.94
CA PRO A 213 8.95 0.71 4.35
C PRO A 213 10.36 1.28 4.43
N ALA A 214 10.80 2.07 3.44
CA ALA A 214 12.13 2.68 3.44
C ALA A 214 12.35 3.57 4.66
N VAL A 215 11.37 4.43 4.98
CA VAL A 215 11.46 5.32 6.15
C VAL A 215 11.41 4.54 7.47
N ARG A 216 10.53 3.52 7.58
CA ARG A 216 10.38 2.73 8.81
C ARG A 216 11.58 1.84 9.07
N VAL A 217 12.10 1.18 8.04
CA VAL A 217 13.31 0.36 8.11
C VAL A 217 14.51 1.22 8.50
N ASN A 218 14.65 2.40 7.90
CA ASN A 218 15.72 3.33 8.28
C ASN A 218 15.58 3.82 9.73
N ALA A 219 14.37 4.22 10.14
CA ALA A 219 14.12 4.68 11.50
C ALA A 219 14.35 3.57 12.56
N ARG A 220 13.99 2.32 12.25
CA ARG A 220 14.09 1.18 13.17
C ARG A 220 15.50 0.57 13.21
N TYR A 221 16.10 0.33 12.05
CA TYR A 221 17.33 -0.44 11.90
C TYR A 221 18.52 0.40 11.44
N GLY A 222 18.34 1.68 11.11
CA GLY A 222 19.42 2.47 10.49
C GLY A 222 19.82 1.98 9.09
N LEU A 223 19.04 1.05 8.52
CA LEU A 223 19.32 0.45 7.22
C LEU A 223 18.73 1.33 6.10
N ASP A 224 19.57 1.71 5.15
CA ASP A 224 19.15 2.41 3.93
C ASP A 224 18.61 1.41 2.90
N LEU A 225 17.29 1.36 2.77
CA LEU A 225 16.64 0.36 1.92
C LEU A 225 17.05 0.51 0.45
N ASP A 226 17.26 1.73 -0.05
CA ASP A 226 17.63 1.97 -1.44
C ASP A 226 18.97 1.31 -1.81
N SER A 227 19.92 1.34 -0.88
CA SER A 227 21.24 0.73 -1.02
C SER A 227 21.22 -0.78 -0.74
N ALA A 228 20.41 -1.22 0.23
CA ALA A 228 20.31 -2.61 0.65
C ALA A 228 19.50 -3.49 -0.31
N TRP A 229 18.47 -2.93 -0.95
CA TRP A 229 17.48 -3.67 -1.73
C TRP A 229 18.06 -4.57 -2.82
N PRO A 230 19.02 -4.12 -3.67
CA PRO A 230 19.58 -4.99 -4.70
C PRO A 230 20.34 -6.19 -4.14
N ARG A 231 20.89 -6.09 -2.92
CA ARG A 231 21.61 -7.18 -2.26
C ARG A 231 20.64 -8.11 -1.53
N LEU A 232 19.63 -7.55 -0.87
CA LEU A 232 18.51 -8.32 -0.32
C LEU A 232 17.87 -9.18 -1.41
N TRP A 233 17.62 -8.63 -2.59
CA TRP A 233 17.03 -9.38 -3.70
C TRP A 233 17.85 -10.62 -4.12
N LEU A 234 19.17 -10.60 -3.93
CA LEU A 234 20.05 -11.72 -4.28
C LEU A 234 20.02 -12.85 -3.24
N ILE A 235 19.87 -12.53 -1.96
CA ILE A 235 19.87 -13.51 -0.87
C ILE A 235 18.47 -14.07 -0.58
N VAL A 236 17.41 -13.31 -0.91
CA VAL A 236 16.04 -13.69 -0.62
C VAL A 236 15.61 -14.92 -1.46
N PRO A 237 14.93 -15.92 -0.86
CA PRO A 237 14.46 -17.11 -1.56
C PRO A 237 13.51 -16.82 -2.71
N ASP A 238 13.48 -17.71 -3.72
CA ASP A 238 12.61 -17.59 -4.89
C ASP A 238 11.12 -17.44 -4.56
N ALA A 239 10.65 -18.13 -3.52
CA ALA A 239 9.26 -18.02 -3.07
C ALA A 239 8.91 -16.59 -2.64
N VAL A 240 9.79 -15.93 -1.88
CA VAL A 240 9.57 -14.55 -1.42
C VAL A 240 9.70 -13.56 -2.58
N ARG A 241 10.67 -13.78 -3.49
CA ARG A 241 10.78 -12.99 -4.74
C ARG A 241 9.51 -13.09 -5.59
N ALA A 242 8.91 -14.28 -5.67
CA ALA A 242 7.67 -14.50 -6.41
C ALA A 242 6.49 -13.73 -5.78
N GLU A 243 6.35 -13.74 -4.45
CA GLU A 243 5.31 -12.98 -3.74
C GLU A 243 5.48 -11.46 -3.93
N LEU A 244 6.70 -10.94 -3.80
CA LEU A 244 7.00 -9.52 -4.07
C LEU A 244 6.69 -9.13 -5.52
N THR A 245 7.07 -9.98 -6.48
CA THR A 245 6.80 -9.76 -7.91
C THR A 245 5.30 -9.79 -8.19
N SER A 246 4.57 -10.73 -7.59
CA SER A 246 3.11 -10.85 -7.70
C SER A 246 2.39 -9.60 -7.17
N ALA A 247 2.80 -9.10 -5.99
CA ALA A 247 2.27 -7.87 -5.42
C ALA A 247 2.58 -6.64 -6.30
N ASN A 248 3.79 -6.57 -6.84
CA ASN A 248 4.17 -5.51 -7.78
C ASN A 248 3.37 -5.59 -9.10
N ASP A 249 3.15 -6.79 -9.64
CA ASP A 249 2.36 -6.99 -10.85
C ASP A 249 0.89 -6.58 -10.64
N ALA A 250 0.32 -6.87 -9.46
CA ALA A 250 -1.02 -6.41 -9.10
C ALA A 250 -1.12 -4.88 -9.05
N PHE A 251 -0.09 -4.20 -8.53
CA PHE A 251 -0.02 -2.74 -8.55
C PHE A 251 0.08 -2.18 -9.98
N MET A 252 0.93 -2.77 -10.83
CA MET A 252 1.07 -2.37 -12.23
C MET A 252 -0.20 -2.64 -13.05
N ALA A 253 -0.95 -3.70 -12.72
CA ALA A 253 -2.26 -3.96 -13.31
C ALA A 253 -3.28 -2.88 -12.93
N ALA A 254 -3.30 -2.43 -11.67
CA ALA A 254 -4.15 -1.32 -11.25
C ALA A 254 -3.78 0.00 -11.95
N ALA A 255 -2.49 0.28 -12.14
CA ALA A 255 -2.03 1.43 -12.91
C ALA A 255 -2.50 1.37 -14.38
N ARG A 256 -2.57 0.18 -14.98
CA ARG A 256 -3.10 -0.01 -16.35
C ARG A 256 -4.59 0.35 -16.45
N LEU A 257 -5.39 0.06 -15.42
CA LEU A 257 -6.80 0.47 -15.38
C LEU A 257 -6.97 1.99 -15.42
N VAL A 258 -6.05 2.76 -14.86
CA VAL A 258 -6.05 4.22 -14.98
C VAL A 258 -5.89 4.67 -16.43
N GLY A 259 -5.03 3.99 -17.20
CA GLY A 259 -4.89 4.24 -18.63
C GLY A 259 -6.20 4.06 -19.39
N TRP A 260 -6.92 2.96 -19.11
CA TRP A 260 -8.25 2.73 -19.70
C TRP A 260 -9.28 3.75 -19.22
N MET A 261 -9.28 4.11 -17.94
CA MET A 261 -10.15 5.15 -17.39
C MET A 261 -10.01 6.48 -18.15
N VAL A 262 -8.78 6.91 -18.45
CA VAL A 262 -8.55 8.15 -19.20
C VAL A 262 -9.10 8.05 -20.63
N LEU A 263 -8.91 6.92 -21.31
CA LEU A 263 -9.44 6.70 -22.65
C LEU A 263 -10.98 6.73 -22.66
N TYR A 264 -11.63 6.01 -21.73
CA TYR A 264 -13.08 6.02 -21.59
C TYR A 264 -13.62 7.39 -21.12
N ALA A 265 -12.85 8.17 -20.35
CA ALA A 265 -13.24 9.53 -19.96
C ALA A 265 -13.22 10.48 -21.14
N ALA A 266 -12.20 10.39 -22.01
CA ALA A 266 -12.11 11.16 -23.24
C ALA A 266 -13.25 10.79 -24.21
N LEU A 267 -13.56 9.49 -24.36
CA LEU A 267 -14.70 9.05 -25.15
C LEU A 267 -16.04 9.50 -24.53
N GLY A 268 -16.11 9.64 -23.20
CA GLY A 268 -17.25 10.21 -22.48
C GLY A 268 -17.62 11.63 -22.91
N LEU A 269 -16.68 12.40 -23.47
CA LEU A 269 -16.92 13.74 -24.02
C LEU A 269 -17.69 13.70 -25.35
N VAL A 270 -17.78 12.55 -26.00
CA VAL A 270 -18.52 12.34 -27.26
C VAL A 270 -19.74 11.44 -27.05
N TRP A 271 -19.63 10.47 -26.14
CA TRP A 271 -20.65 9.49 -25.83
C TRP A 271 -20.71 9.23 -24.32
N TRP A 272 -21.67 9.87 -23.65
CA TRP A 272 -21.73 9.91 -22.18
C TRP A 272 -21.72 8.55 -21.45
N PRO A 273 -22.25 7.42 -21.97
CA PRO A 273 -22.17 6.13 -21.28
C PRO A 273 -20.73 5.68 -21.01
N SER A 274 -19.80 6.09 -21.87
CA SER A 274 -18.37 5.86 -21.67
C SER A 274 -17.83 6.55 -20.40
N ALA A 275 -18.41 7.68 -19.99
CA ALA A 275 -18.04 8.33 -18.74
C ALA A 275 -18.40 7.48 -17.51
N ALA A 276 -19.53 6.75 -17.55
CA ALA A 276 -19.89 5.81 -16.48
C ALA A 276 -18.88 4.66 -16.38
N ILE A 277 -18.42 4.12 -17.52
CA ILE A 277 -17.34 3.12 -17.57
C ILE A 277 -16.06 3.68 -16.95
N ALA A 278 -15.69 4.93 -17.30
CA ALA A 278 -14.52 5.59 -16.74
C ALA A 278 -14.59 5.73 -15.20
N VAL A 279 -15.77 6.06 -14.64
CA VAL A 279 -15.97 6.15 -13.19
C VAL A 279 -15.79 4.78 -12.52
N VAL A 280 -16.36 3.71 -13.09
CA VAL A 280 -16.18 2.34 -12.57
C VAL A 280 -14.71 1.93 -12.61
N LEU A 281 -14.01 2.18 -13.72
CA LEU A 281 -12.59 1.91 -13.85
C LEU A 281 -11.75 2.74 -12.86
N ALA A 282 -12.12 4.00 -12.62
CA ALA A 282 -11.45 4.84 -11.63
C ALA A 282 -11.59 4.26 -10.21
N ALA A 283 -12.80 3.86 -9.83
CA ALA A 283 -13.06 3.25 -8.53
C ALA A 283 -12.32 1.92 -8.36
N ALA A 284 -12.36 1.05 -9.37
CA ALA A 284 -11.64 -0.22 -9.38
C ALA A 284 -10.12 -0.02 -9.28
N ALA A 285 -9.55 0.86 -10.11
CA ALA A 285 -8.13 1.19 -10.10
C ALA A 285 -7.70 1.74 -8.73
N TRP A 286 -8.50 2.62 -8.14
CA TRP A 286 -8.23 3.19 -6.82
C TRP A 286 -8.24 2.13 -5.72
N MET A 287 -9.27 1.28 -5.66
CA MET A 287 -9.36 0.22 -4.65
C MET A 287 -8.23 -0.80 -4.82
N GLN A 288 -7.98 -1.25 -6.06
CA GLN A 288 -6.96 -2.25 -6.35
C GLN A 288 -5.54 -1.72 -6.11
N ALA A 289 -5.23 -0.49 -6.50
CA ALA A 289 -3.92 0.11 -6.26
C ALA A 289 -3.64 0.27 -4.76
N ARG A 290 -4.66 0.67 -3.98
CA ARG A 290 -4.50 0.80 -2.52
C ARG A 290 -4.24 -0.55 -1.83
N ALA A 291 -4.97 -1.59 -2.22
CA ALA A 291 -4.78 -2.93 -1.69
C ALA A 291 -3.39 -3.49 -2.07
N ALA A 292 -3.02 -3.41 -3.35
CA ALA A 292 -1.75 -3.94 -3.85
C ALA A 292 -0.54 -3.24 -3.22
N VAL A 293 -0.56 -1.90 -3.08
CA VAL A 293 0.53 -1.16 -2.43
C VAL A 293 0.63 -1.46 -0.93
N ALA A 294 -0.48 -1.69 -0.25
CA ALA A 294 -0.44 -2.10 1.16
C ALA A 294 0.29 -3.44 1.31
N THR A 295 -0.11 -4.45 0.53
CA THR A 295 0.53 -5.77 0.52
C THR A 295 2.01 -5.68 0.14
N LEU A 296 2.34 -4.94 -0.93
CA LEU A 296 3.72 -4.78 -1.37
C LEU A 296 4.58 -4.18 -0.26
N ALA A 297 4.09 -3.14 0.39
CA ALA A 297 4.83 -2.48 1.45
C ALA A 297 5.01 -3.36 2.71
N ASP A 298 4.01 -4.16 3.08
CA ASP A 298 4.12 -5.13 4.18
C ASP A 298 5.11 -6.26 3.84
N LEU A 299 5.08 -6.77 2.61
CA LEU A 299 6.04 -7.78 2.14
C LEU A 299 7.47 -7.24 2.09
N THR A 300 7.65 -5.99 1.62
CA THR A 300 8.97 -5.33 1.63
C THR A 300 9.52 -5.20 3.04
N GLU A 301 8.69 -4.80 4.02
CA GLU A 301 9.14 -4.69 5.41
C GLU A 301 9.44 -6.05 6.04
N ALA A 302 8.55 -7.03 5.86
CA ALA A 302 8.77 -8.40 6.33
C ALA A 302 10.02 -9.05 5.72
N THR A 303 10.32 -8.74 4.45
CA THR A 303 11.55 -9.20 3.79
C THR A 303 12.79 -8.67 4.50
N VAL A 304 12.79 -7.40 4.92
CA VAL A 304 13.90 -6.82 5.67
C VAL A 304 13.97 -7.40 7.09
N ASP A 305 12.83 -7.58 7.75
CA ASP A 305 12.76 -8.13 9.11
C ASP A 305 13.31 -9.57 9.17
N LEU A 306 13.04 -10.38 8.14
CA LEU A 306 13.46 -11.78 8.08
C LEU A 306 14.90 -11.95 7.55
N TYR A 307 15.27 -11.24 6.48
CA TYR A 307 16.54 -11.46 5.77
C TYR A 307 17.58 -10.36 5.98
N GLY A 308 17.26 -9.33 6.78
CA GLY A 308 18.19 -8.24 7.06
C GLY A 308 19.40 -8.66 7.90
N ALA A 309 19.21 -9.60 8.83
CA ALA A 309 20.31 -10.17 9.61
C ALA A 309 21.22 -11.05 8.73
N ASP A 310 20.62 -11.86 7.84
CA ASP A 310 21.36 -12.69 6.89
C ASP A 310 22.21 -11.81 5.96
N LEU A 311 21.69 -10.64 5.53
CA LEU A 311 22.49 -9.69 4.74
C LEU A 311 23.73 -9.21 5.49
N ALA A 312 23.60 -8.88 6.79
CA ALA A 312 24.73 -8.46 7.60
C ALA A 312 25.76 -9.58 7.73
N GLU A 313 25.32 -10.83 7.91
CA GLU A 313 26.20 -12.00 7.95
C GLU A 313 26.99 -12.20 6.65
N HIS A 314 26.33 -12.09 5.49
CA HIS A 314 26.98 -12.19 4.18
C HIS A 314 28.00 -11.06 3.92
N LEU A 315 27.84 -9.91 4.59
CA LEU A 315 28.79 -8.79 4.54
C LEU A 315 29.92 -8.90 5.58
N GLY A 316 29.93 -9.96 6.41
CA GLY A 316 30.92 -10.16 7.47
C GLY A 316 30.72 -9.26 8.69
N ILE A 317 29.52 -8.70 8.88
CA ILE A 317 29.19 -7.84 10.01
C ILE A 317 28.61 -8.71 11.12
N ALA A 318 29.29 -8.72 12.27
CA ALA A 318 28.87 -9.50 13.43
C ALA A 318 27.49 -9.05 13.92
N ASN A 319 26.57 -9.99 14.05
CA ASN A 319 25.22 -9.76 14.53
C ASN A 319 24.80 -10.90 15.49
N GLN A 320 23.80 -10.65 16.34
CA GLN A 320 23.31 -11.63 17.33
C GLN A 320 22.12 -12.44 16.79
N GLY A 321 22.05 -12.69 15.48
CA GLY A 321 20.93 -13.36 14.83
C GLY A 321 19.67 -12.50 14.69
N ARG A 322 19.74 -11.20 15.00
CA ARG A 322 18.65 -10.23 14.78
C ARG A 322 19.23 -8.91 14.31
N LEU A 323 18.54 -8.27 13.36
CA LEU A 323 18.89 -6.94 12.90
C LEU A 323 18.60 -5.90 13.99
N ASP A 324 19.65 -5.26 14.49
CA ASP A 324 19.56 -4.08 15.35
C ASP A 324 19.99 -2.81 14.61
N ARG A 325 19.91 -1.67 15.30
CA ARG A 325 20.17 -0.36 14.70
C ARG A 325 21.64 -0.15 14.33
N ASP A 326 22.55 -0.68 15.14
CA ASP A 326 23.99 -0.51 14.94
C ASP A 326 24.46 -1.38 13.77
N THR A 327 23.94 -2.61 13.68
CA THR A 327 24.18 -3.54 12.58
C THR A 327 23.65 -2.98 11.26
N GLY A 328 22.40 -2.50 11.21
CA GLY A 328 21.82 -1.96 9.98
C GLY A 328 22.51 -0.66 9.51
N PHE A 329 23.02 0.16 10.44
CA PHE A 329 23.88 1.29 10.10
C PHE A 329 25.21 0.82 9.49
N ALA A 330 25.87 -0.17 10.09
CA ALA A 330 27.12 -0.72 9.57
C ALA A 330 26.95 -1.33 8.17
N VAL A 331 25.84 -2.03 7.93
CA VAL A 331 25.46 -2.52 6.59
C VAL A 331 25.32 -1.34 5.62
N THR A 332 24.60 -0.29 6.01
CA THR A 332 24.41 0.90 5.16
C THR A 332 25.74 1.56 4.79
N ALA A 333 26.63 1.76 5.77
CA ALA A 333 27.95 2.34 5.54
C ALA A 333 28.77 1.49 4.56
N ALA A 334 28.80 0.17 4.79
CA ALA A 334 29.50 -0.77 3.91
C ALA A 334 28.94 -0.75 2.47
N LEU A 335 27.61 -0.63 2.31
CA LEU A 335 26.96 -0.65 1.01
C LEU A 335 27.07 0.68 0.24
N ARG A 336 26.99 1.82 0.94
CA ARG A 336 27.21 3.14 0.34
C ARG A 336 28.66 3.36 -0.06
N LYS A 337 29.59 2.56 0.48
CA LYS A 337 31.04 2.74 0.36
C LYS A 337 31.50 4.10 0.89
N ASP A 338 30.71 4.66 1.81
CA ASP A 338 31.05 5.90 2.51
C ASP A 338 31.92 5.50 3.71
N ASP A 339 33.18 5.97 3.75
CA ASP A 339 34.09 5.79 4.90
C ASP A 339 33.66 6.65 6.12
N VAL A 340 32.36 6.79 6.37
CA VAL A 340 31.85 7.49 7.57
C VAL A 340 31.85 6.48 8.71
N PRO A 341 32.73 6.65 9.73
CA PRO A 341 32.74 5.74 10.86
C PRO A 341 31.39 5.77 11.57
N ALA A 342 30.90 4.59 11.97
CA ALA A 342 29.67 4.49 12.76
C ALA A 342 29.75 5.45 13.96
N PRO A 343 28.72 6.29 14.19
CA PRO A 343 28.72 7.14 15.36
C PRO A 343 28.80 6.25 16.59
N ARG A 344 29.89 6.37 17.33
CA ARG A 344 30.08 5.67 18.60
C ARG A 344 28.88 6.00 19.48
N PRO A 345 28.13 5.03 20.03
CA PRO A 345 27.13 5.34 21.03
C PRO A 345 27.84 6.11 22.16
N PRO A 346 27.24 7.20 22.67
CA PRO A 346 27.87 8.00 23.71
C PRO A 346 28.15 7.10 24.91
N SER A 347 29.37 7.20 25.42
CA SER A 347 29.75 6.42 26.60
C SER A 347 28.87 6.82 27.78
N LEU A 348 28.59 5.89 28.70
CA LEU A 348 27.85 6.19 29.94
C LEU A 348 28.50 7.34 30.75
N ALA A 349 29.79 7.60 30.53
CA ALA A 349 30.52 8.73 31.10
C ALA A 349 30.12 10.09 30.49
N GLU A 350 29.74 10.14 29.21
CA GLU A 350 29.28 11.35 28.53
C GLU A 350 27.81 11.64 28.83
N LEU A 351 26.97 10.59 28.94
CA LEU A 351 25.57 10.72 29.37
C LEU A 351 25.43 11.14 30.84
N ARG A 352 26.41 10.84 31.69
CA ARG A 352 26.45 11.29 33.10
C ARG A 352 26.95 12.73 33.30
N ARG A 353 27.50 13.37 32.27
CA ARG A 353 28.03 14.76 32.34
C ARG A 353 27.04 15.81 31.83
N LYS A 354 25.88 15.42 31.32
CA LYS A 354 24.74 16.30 31.00
C LYS A 354 23.65 16.10 32.04
#